data_AF-A0A2T5JDA3-F1
#
_entry.id   AF-A0A2T5JDA3-F1
#
_cell.length_a   1.000
_cell.length_b   1.000
_cell.length_c   1.000
_cell.angle_alpha   90.00
_cell.angle_beta   90.00
_cell.angle_gamma   90.00
#
_symmetry.space_group_name_H-M   'P 1'
#
loop_
_entity.id
_entity.type
_entity.pdbx_description
1 polymer ?
#
loop_
_entity_poly.entity_id
_entity_poly.type
_entity_poly.pdbx_seq_one_letter_code
_entity_poly.pdbx_strand_id
1 'polypeptide(L)'
;MTRQHTEQIIKFLINNVEPLDDSINGPGYRAAVYLTDGTFLPCVVFRNPEKVVNLAIRRFKEKQSVNVFSRSSGLGYADIVKSFVTKGNCINDYDIERVEKSKYAFPFNIQQQIRGETTMGWTGFAAKMKDGKYFGFGTSFHWEFFQMPEGYAVDDIAEIINHSYVLNTGELKNHKVPFFERPSDYKDAIIFRERPFFECYIDDL
;
A
#
# COMPACT_ATOMS: atom_id res chain seq x y z
N MET A 1 -21.76 -12.67 17.46
CA MET A 1 -21.90 -12.41 16.02
C MET A 1 -21.19 -13.53 15.27
N THR A 2 -21.70 -13.95 14.11
CA THR A 2 -21.20 -15.14 13.40
C THR A 2 -20.04 -14.75 12.49
N ARG A 3 -18.85 -15.31 12.73
CA ARG A 3 -17.64 -15.10 11.93
C ARG A 3 -17.83 -15.58 10.47
N GLN A 4 -17.24 -14.87 9.51
CA GLN A 4 -17.05 -15.38 8.14
C GLN A 4 -15.98 -16.47 8.12
N HIS A 5 -16.29 -17.60 7.46
CA HIS A 5 -15.31 -18.64 7.18
C HIS A 5 -14.30 -18.15 6.13
N THR A 6 -13.06 -18.64 6.18
CA THR A 6 -11.98 -18.24 5.26
C THR A 6 -12.37 -18.40 3.79
N GLU A 7 -13.13 -19.45 3.43
CA GLU A 7 -13.67 -19.61 2.08
C GLU A 7 -14.62 -18.49 1.64
N GLN A 8 -15.40 -17.94 2.56
CA GLN A 8 -16.32 -16.83 2.29
C GLN A 8 -15.54 -15.53 2.08
N ILE A 9 -14.47 -15.33 2.85
CA ILE A 9 -13.53 -14.22 2.68
C ILE A 9 -12.91 -14.30 1.28
N ILE A 10 -12.33 -15.44 0.90
CA ILE A 10 -11.73 -15.67 -0.43
C ILE A 10 -12.75 -15.38 -1.53
N LYS A 11 -13.95 -15.96 -1.45
CA LYS A 11 -15.02 -15.73 -2.43
C LYS A 11 -15.40 -14.25 -2.54
N PHE A 12 -15.46 -13.53 -1.42
CA PHE A 12 -15.73 -12.09 -1.44
C PHE A 12 -14.62 -11.33 -2.15
N LEU A 13 -13.36 -11.58 -1.79
CA LEU A 13 -12.20 -10.90 -2.36
C LEU A 13 -12.14 -11.10 -3.88
N ILE A 14 -12.19 -12.35 -4.35
CA ILE A 14 -12.10 -12.68 -5.79
C ILE A 14 -13.24 -12.05 -6.59
N ASN A 15 -14.47 -12.07 -6.05
CA ASN A 15 -15.64 -11.63 -6.80
C ASN A 15 -15.86 -10.11 -6.77
N ASN A 16 -15.31 -9.41 -5.77
CA ASN A 16 -15.67 -8.02 -5.52
C ASN A 16 -14.48 -7.06 -5.51
N VAL A 17 -13.27 -7.53 -5.20
CA VAL A 17 -12.10 -6.66 -5.01
C VAL A 17 -11.15 -6.82 -6.18
N GLU A 18 -10.69 -5.68 -6.72
CA GLU A 18 -9.70 -5.70 -7.80
C GLU A 18 -8.37 -6.28 -7.31
N PRO A 19 -7.76 -7.21 -8.07
CA PRO A 19 -6.47 -7.76 -7.71
C PRO A 19 -5.37 -6.71 -7.86
N LEU A 20 -4.44 -6.73 -6.90
CA LEU A 20 -3.19 -6.01 -6.92
C LEU A 20 -2.10 -6.95 -7.43
N ASP A 21 -1.42 -6.58 -8.51
CA ASP A 21 -0.23 -7.29 -8.97
C ASP A 21 1.02 -6.76 -8.26
N ASP A 22 1.62 -7.60 -7.43
CA ASP A 22 2.87 -7.30 -6.73
C ASP A 22 3.90 -8.39 -7.06
N SER A 23 4.93 -7.98 -7.80
CA SER A 23 6.00 -8.87 -8.24
C SER A 23 6.81 -9.44 -7.06
N ILE A 24 6.92 -8.68 -5.96
CA ILE A 24 7.72 -9.01 -4.77
C ILE A 24 6.92 -9.92 -3.84
N ASN A 25 5.73 -9.49 -3.42
CA ASN A 25 4.96 -10.18 -2.37
C ASN A 25 3.86 -11.10 -2.92
N GLY A 26 3.60 -11.08 -4.23
CA GLY A 26 2.58 -11.89 -4.88
C GLY A 26 1.27 -11.14 -5.08
N PRO A 27 0.32 -11.69 -5.85
CA PRO A 27 -0.98 -11.06 -6.02
C PRO A 27 -1.66 -10.83 -4.67
N GLY A 28 -2.46 -9.77 -4.58
CA GLY A 28 -3.20 -9.48 -3.35
C GLY A 28 -4.50 -8.75 -3.59
N TYR A 29 -5.31 -8.62 -2.54
CA TYR A 29 -6.61 -7.95 -2.59
C TYR A 29 -6.68 -6.88 -1.50
N ARG A 30 -7.06 -5.66 -1.87
CA ARG A 30 -7.09 -4.50 -0.99
C ARG A 30 -8.50 -4.25 -0.46
N ALA A 31 -8.69 -4.41 0.84
CA ALA A 31 -10.01 -4.39 1.46
C ALA A 31 -10.00 -3.72 2.84
N ALA A 32 -11.19 -3.58 3.41
CA ALA A 32 -11.42 -3.20 4.79
C ALA A 32 -12.01 -4.40 5.53
N VAL A 33 -11.78 -4.49 6.83
CA VAL A 33 -12.30 -5.60 7.66
C VAL A 33 -12.88 -5.08 8.97
N TYR A 34 -13.85 -5.81 9.48
CA TYR A 34 -14.25 -5.75 10.88
C TYR A 34 -13.75 -7.02 11.55
N LEU A 35 -13.07 -6.85 12.69
CA LEU A 35 -12.65 -7.95 13.54
C LEU A 35 -13.78 -8.37 14.48
N THR A 36 -13.68 -9.58 15.01
CA THR A 36 -14.68 -10.17 15.91
C THR A 36 -14.88 -9.41 17.23
N ASP A 37 -13.94 -8.53 17.60
CA ASP A 37 -14.04 -7.62 18.75
C ASP A 37 -14.71 -6.27 18.41
N GLY A 38 -15.12 -6.09 17.16
CA GLY A 38 -15.72 -4.85 16.64
C GLY A 38 -14.71 -3.82 16.11
N THR A 39 -13.40 -4.09 16.18
CA THR A 39 -12.37 -3.22 15.63
C THR A 39 -12.49 -3.13 14.11
N PHE A 40 -12.54 -1.91 13.57
CA PHE A 40 -12.56 -1.67 12.13
C PHE A 40 -11.17 -1.31 11.60
N LEU A 41 -10.66 -2.10 10.66
CA LEU A 41 -9.40 -1.84 9.97
C LEU A 41 -9.68 -1.51 8.50
N PRO A 42 -9.55 -0.24 8.08
CA PRO A 42 -9.95 0.19 6.74
C PRO A 42 -8.96 -0.18 5.62
N CYS A 43 -7.76 -0.62 5.99
CA CYS A 43 -6.63 -0.85 5.08
C CYS A 43 -6.00 -2.20 5.39
N VAL A 44 -6.44 -3.23 4.67
CA VAL A 44 -5.90 -4.60 4.77
C VAL A 44 -5.59 -5.14 3.38
N VAL A 45 -4.40 -5.74 3.23
CA VAL A 45 -4.02 -6.47 2.01
C VAL A 45 -4.05 -7.96 2.31
N PHE A 46 -4.89 -8.68 1.58
CA PHE A 46 -4.93 -10.14 1.62
C PHE A 46 -3.97 -10.73 0.60
N ARG A 47 -3.16 -11.71 0.98
CA ARG A 47 -2.18 -12.35 0.08
C ARG A 47 -2.06 -13.84 0.35
N ASN A 48 -1.63 -14.57 -0.68
CA ASN A 48 -1.10 -15.91 -0.50
C ASN A 48 0.32 -15.83 0.10
N PRO A 49 0.65 -16.56 1.18
CA PRO A 49 1.97 -16.50 1.81
C PRO A 49 3.09 -17.09 0.95
N GLU A 50 2.80 -17.86 -0.10
CA GLU A 50 3.78 -18.62 -0.88
C GLU A 50 4.99 -17.80 -1.32
N LYS A 51 4.78 -16.63 -1.96
CA LYS A 51 5.90 -15.79 -2.45
C LYS A 51 6.78 -15.27 -1.31
N VAL A 52 6.18 -14.84 -0.20
CA VAL A 52 6.89 -14.30 0.97
C VAL A 52 7.69 -15.41 1.66
N VAL A 53 7.10 -16.60 1.81
CA VAL A 53 7.77 -17.78 2.35
C VAL A 53 8.95 -18.19 1.46
N ASN A 54 8.75 -18.25 0.14
CA ASN A 54 9.82 -18.57 -0.82
C ASN A 54 10.95 -17.54 -0.79
N LEU A 55 10.63 -16.26 -0.64
CA LEU A 55 11.62 -15.19 -0.45
C LEU A 55 12.42 -15.41 0.83
N ALA A 56 11.76 -15.73 1.95
CA ALA A 56 12.42 -16.02 3.22
C ALA A 56 13.37 -17.22 3.11
N ILE A 57 12.90 -18.33 2.54
CA ILE A 57 13.71 -19.54 2.31
C ILE A 57 14.94 -19.21 1.48
N ARG A 58 14.79 -18.44 0.39
CA ARG A 58 15.92 -18.03 -0.46
C ARG A 58 16.93 -17.21 0.33
N ARG A 59 16.49 -16.22 1.11
CA ARG A 59 17.37 -15.38 1.95
C ARG A 59 18.12 -16.20 3.01
N PHE A 60 17.47 -17.21 3.59
CA PHE A 60 18.13 -18.10 4.54
C PHE A 60 19.20 -18.96 3.86
N LYS A 61 18.92 -19.54 2.68
CA LYS A 61 19.89 -20.34 1.92
C LYS A 61 21.09 -19.51 1.47
N GLU A 62 20.87 -18.31 0.95
CA GLU A 62 21.94 -17.37 0.53
C GLU A 62 22.95 -17.13 1.66
N LYS A 63 22.50 -17.02 2.91
CA LYS A 63 23.40 -16.81 4.06
C LYS A 63 24.05 -18.08 4.59
N GLN A 64 23.47 -19.25 4.36
CA GLN A 64 24.11 -20.52 4.71
C GLN A 64 25.25 -20.88 3.76
N SER A 65 25.17 -20.47 2.48
CA SER A 65 26.20 -20.74 1.47
C SER A 65 27.44 -19.85 1.57
N VAL A 66 27.33 -18.65 2.16
CA VAL A 66 28.48 -17.79 2.41
C VAL A 66 28.95 -18.06 3.83
N ASN A 67 30.19 -18.54 3.98
CA ASN A 67 30.80 -19.00 5.23
C ASN A 67 31.04 -17.84 6.23
N VAL A 68 29.98 -17.14 6.65
CA VAL A 68 29.99 -15.87 7.38
C VAL A 68 29.15 -16.02 8.65
N PHE A 69 29.62 -16.89 9.53
CA PHE A 69 29.38 -16.74 10.97
C PHE A 69 30.32 -15.67 11.58
N SER A 70 31.15 -15.00 10.78
CA SER A 70 31.95 -13.85 11.23
C SER A 70 31.09 -12.57 11.27
N ARG A 71 30.96 -12.01 12.47
CA ARG A 71 30.17 -10.81 12.84
C ARG A 71 30.68 -9.49 12.24
N SER A 72 31.38 -9.50 11.11
CA SER A 72 32.01 -8.30 10.56
C SER A 72 31.41 -7.95 9.20
N SER A 73 30.50 -6.97 9.19
CA SER A 73 30.00 -6.19 8.02
C SER A 73 28.77 -6.69 7.23
N GLY A 74 27.69 -7.14 7.89
CA GLY A 74 26.38 -7.26 7.25
C GLY A 74 25.26 -7.78 8.16
N LEU A 75 24.00 -7.63 7.73
CA LEU A 75 22.82 -8.23 8.38
C LEU A 75 23.07 -9.74 8.56
N GLY A 76 23.17 -10.18 9.82
CA GLY A 76 23.42 -11.58 10.17
C GLY A 76 22.19 -12.47 9.95
N TYR A 77 22.33 -13.79 10.11
CA TYR A 77 21.19 -14.72 10.05
C TYR A 77 20.07 -14.31 11.02
N ALA A 78 20.43 -13.94 12.25
CA ALA A 78 19.48 -13.46 13.26
C ALA A 78 18.73 -12.19 12.82
N ASP A 79 19.38 -11.26 12.11
CA ASP A 79 18.71 -10.04 11.61
C ASP A 79 17.71 -10.34 10.50
N ILE A 80 18.01 -11.33 9.65
CA ILE A 80 17.07 -11.78 8.61
C ILE A 80 15.88 -12.46 9.27
N VAL A 81 16.11 -13.40 10.19
CA VAL A 81 15.01 -14.05 10.94
C VAL A 81 14.17 -12.99 11.64
N LYS A 82 14.80 -12.07 12.39
CA LYS A 82 14.13 -10.93 13.03
C LYS A 82 13.29 -10.15 12.02
N SER A 83 13.81 -9.88 10.82
CA SER A 83 13.07 -9.14 9.80
C SER A 83 11.79 -9.83 9.33
N PHE A 84 11.74 -11.17 9.30
CA PHE A 84 10.54 -11.91 8.90
C PHE A 84 9.56 -12.17 10.05
N VAL A 85 10.05 -12.31 11.29
CA VAL A 85 9.20 -12.66 12.45
C VAL A 85 8.73 -11.46 13.27
N THR A 86 9.39 -10.30 13.15
CA THR A 86 9.05 -9.11 13.95
C THR A 86 8.69 -7.88 13.11
N LYS A 87 8.79 -7.92 11.77
CA LYS A 87 8.35 -6.81 10.92
C LYS A 87 7.04 -7.16 10.25
N GLY A 88 6.26 -6.12 9.98
CA GLY A 88 4.94 -6.24 9.39
C GLY A 88 3.85 -6.02 10.43
N ASN A 89 2.72 -5.53 9.96
CA ASN A 89 1.49 -5.46 10.72
C ASN A 89 0.59 -6.56 10.15
N CYS A 90 0.42 -7.66 10.89
CA CYS A 90 -0.36 -8.80 10.40
C CYS A 90 -1.58 -9.01 11.28
N ILE A 91 -2.69 -9.42 10.66
CA ILE A 91 -3.88 -9.90 11.34
C ILE A 91 -4.16 -11.34 10.91
N ASN A 92 -4.74 -12.13 11.81
CA ASN A 92 -5.14 -13.49 11.47
C ASN A 92 -6.50 -13.48 10.77
N ASP A 93 -6.67 -14.35 9.79
CA ASP A 93 -7.94 -14.55 9.10
C ASP A 93 -9.05 -14.99 10.07
N TYR A 94 -8.69 -15.69 11.16
CA TYR A 94 -9.65 -16.14 12.15
C TYR A 94 -10.20 -15.08 13.09
N ASP A 95 -9.57 -13.90 13.12
CA ASP A 95 -10.05 -12.76 13.89
C ASP A 95 -11.03 -11.90 13.08
N ILE A 96 -11.20 -12.18 11.78
CA ILE A 96 -12.04 -11.40 10.86
C ILE A 96 -13.50 -11.84 10.95
N GLU A 97 -14.38 -10.89 11.27
CA GLU A 97 -15.82 -11.08 11.23
C GLU A 97 -16.38 -10.91 9.81
N ARG A 98 -16.00 -9.81 9.13
CA ARG A 98 -16.42 -9.52 7.75
C ARG A 98 -15.40 -8.70 6.97
N VAL A 99 -15.48 -8.82 5.65
CA VAL A 99 -14.68 -8.05 4.69
C VAL A 99 -15.58 -7.16 3.84
N GLU A 100 -15.10 -5.95 3.55
CA GLU A 100 -15.76 -4.95 2.71
C GLU A 100 -14.74 -4.27 1.76
N LYS A 101 -15.23 -3.59 0.72
CA LYS A 101 -14.35 -2.79 -0.14
C LYS A 101 -13.72 -1.65 0.66
N SER A 102 -12.42 -1.44 0.51
CA SER A 102 -11.77 -0.29 1.14
C SER A 102 -12.07 0.99 0.36
N LYS A 103 -12.52 2.02 1.07
CA LYS A 103 -12.69 3.38 0.51
C LYS A 103 -11.39 4.14 0.26
N TYR A 104 -10.24 3.54 0.59
CA TYR A 104 -8.92 4.16 0.45
C TYR A 104 -8.07 3.48 -0.63
N ALA A 105 -8.54 2.36 -1.20
CA ALA A 105 -7.83 1.66 -2.26
C ALA A 105 -8.16 2.30 -3.62
N PHE A 106 -7.16 2.92 -4.25
CA PHE A 106 -7.36 3.48 -5.59
C PHE A 106 -7.65 2.35 -6.59
N PRO A 107 -8.62 2.52 -7.50
CA PRO A 107 -8.82 1.61 -8.61
C PRO A 107 -7.52 1.37 -9.37
N PHE A 108 -7.30 0.14 -9.84
CA PHE A 108 -6.03 -0.26 -10.45
C PHE A 108 -5.66 0.60 -11.65
N ASN A 109 -6.64 0.94 -12.49
CA ASN A 109 -6.46 1.83 -13.64
C ASN A 109 -6.05 3.26 -13.26
N ILE A 110 -6.44 3.77 -12.09
CA ILE A 110 -5.99 5.06 -11.56
C ILE A 110 -4.56 4.92 -11.02
N GLN A 111 -4.29 3.86 -10.26
CA GLN A 111 -2.96 3.61 -9.69
C GLN A 111 -1.87 3.46 -10.78
N GLN A 112 -2.19 2.82 -11.91
CA GLN A 112 -1.28 2.69 -13.06
C GLN A 112 -0.92 4.01 -13.74
N GLN A 113 -1.70 5.08 -13.52
CA GLN A 113 -1.36 6.39 -14.07
C GLN A 113 -0.27 7.09 -13.27
N ILE A 114 -0.01 6.65 -12.03
CA ILE A 114 0.98 7.30 -11.17
C ILE A 114 2.39 6.91 -11.61
N ARG A 115 3.22 7.91 -11.85
CA ARG A 115 4.60 7.77 -12.29
C ARG A 115 5.54 8.10 -11.14
N GLY A 116 6.22 7.06 -10.66
CA GLY A 116 7.22 7.18 -9.61
C GLY A 116 8.32 8.17 -9.97
N GLU A 117 8.64 9.05 -9.04
CA GLU A 117 9.81 9.91 -9.11
C GLU A 117 10.89 9.31 -8.22
N THR A 118 12.01 8.90 -8.83
CA THR A 118 13.15 8.34 -8.08
C THR A 118 14.01 9.43 -7.44
N THR A 119 13.78 10.70 -7.78
CA THR A 119 14.49 11.83 -7.20
C THR A 119 13.98 12.07 -5.78
N MET A 120 14.81 11.80 -4.77
CA MET A 120 14.55 12.07 -3.34
C MET A 120 13.60 11.10 -2.60
N GLY A 121 13.27 9.95 -3.17
CA GLY A 121 12.51 8.91 -2.48
C GLY A 121 11.04 9.30 -2.17
N TRP A 122 10.52 10.25 -2.94
CA TRP A 122 9.21 10.87 -2.77
C TRP A 122 8.56 10.99 -4.15
N THR A 123 7.29 10.61 -4.28
CA THR A 123 6.51 10.88 -5.49
C THR A 123 5.31 11.76 -5.14
N GLY A 124 5.25 12.95 -5.74
CA GLY A 124 4.11 13.86 -5.65
C GLY A 124 3.28 13.84 -6.93
N PHE A 125 1.97 13.87 -6.79
CA PHE A 125 1.04 13.95 -7.92
C PHE A 125 -0.26 14.62 -7.48
N ALA A 126 -1.05 15.10 -8.41
CA ALA A 126 -2.42 15.55 -8.14
C ALA A 126 -3.42 14.57 -8.72
N ALA A 127 -4.55 14.39 -8.06
CA ALA A 127 -5.72 13.76 -8.63
C ALA A 127 -6.70 14.86 -9.04
N LYS A 128 -7.21 14.79 -10.26
CA LYS A 128 -8.35 15.57 -10.69
C LYS A 128 -9.61 14.77 -10.44
N MET A 129 -10.56 15.35 -9.73
CA MET A 129 -11.84 14.72 -9.45
C MET A 129 -12.82 14.95 -10.61
N LYS A 130 -13.89 14.17 -10.65
CA LYS A 130 -14.96 14.27 -11.66
C LYS A 130 -15.65 15.64 -11.69
N ASP A 131 -15.64 16.37 -10.57
CA ASP A 131 -16.15 17.74 -10.46
C ASP A 131 -15.14 18.82 -10.94
N GLY A 132 -13.95 18.41 -11.38
CA GLY A 132 -12.89 19.28 -11.87
C GLY A 132 -11.95 19.83 -10.79
N LYS A 133 -12.18 19.56 -9.51
CA LYS A 133 -11.25 19.98 -8.45
C LYS A 133 -9.99 19.13 -8.44
N TYR A 134 -8.91 19.71 -7.93
CA TYR A 134 -7.62 19.04 -7.79
C TYR A 134 -7.29 18.82 -6.32
N PHE A 135 -6.70 17.66 -6.01
CA PHE A 135 -6.14 17.36 -4.70
C PHE A 135 -4.73 16.83 -4.84
N GLY A 136 -3.81 17.34 -4.01
CA GLY A 136 -2.43 16.89 -3.98
C GLY A 136 -2.29 15.61 -3.18
N PHE A 137 -1.54 14.66 -3.71
CA PHE A 137 -1.19 13.40 -3.07
C PHE A 137 0.32 13.21 -3.10
N GLY A 138 0.81 12.35 -2.22
CA GLY A 138 2.14 11.82 -2.41
C GLY A 138 2.47 10.66 -1.50
N THR A 139 3.53 9.95 -1.86
CA THR A 139 3.93 8.71 -1.19
C THR A 139 5.45 8.52 -1.18
N SER A 140 5.94 7.81 -0.16
CA SER A 140 7.28 7.22 -0.15
C SER A 140 7.27 5.76 -0.61
N PHE A 141 6.56 5.48 -1.70
CA PHE A 141 6.42 4.15 -2.34
C PHE A 141 5.50 3.13 -1.63
N HIS A 142 4.53 3.60 -0.85
CA HIS A 142 3.38 2.80 -0.41
C HIS A 142 2.16 3.23 -1.22
N TRP A 143 1.63 2.32 -2.03
CA TRP A 143 0.65 2.65 -3.07
C TRP A 143 -0.72 2.00 -2.84
N GLU A 144 -0.83 1.19 -1.80
CA GLU A 144 -1.99 0.33 -1.58
C GLU A 144 -3.22 1.14 -1.18
N PHE A 145 -3.04 2.13 -0.31
CA PHE A 145 -4.10 2.95 0.25
C PHE A 145 -3.67 4.40 0.40
N PHE A 146 -4.55 5.34 0.04
CA PHE A 146 -4.35 6.77 0.20
C PHE A 146 -5.46 7.38 1.04
N GLN A 147 -5.12 8.38 1.85
CA GLN A 147 -6.11 9.20 2.53
C GLN A 147 -6.92 9.98 1.49
N MET A 148 -8.24 9.94 1.57
CA MET A 148 -9.11 10.75 0.72
C MET A 148 -9.40 12.13 1.34
N PRO A 149 -9.56 13.17 0.51
CA PRO A 149 -10.16 14.43 0.93
C PRO A 149 -11.57 14.22 1.49
N GLU A 150 -11.99 15.10 2.42
CA GLU A 150 -13.32 15.02 3.01
C GLU A 150 -14.40 15.21 1.94
N GLY A 151 -15.40 14.33 1.95
CA GLY A 151 -16.50 14.33 0.98
C GLY A 151 -16.17 13.68 -0.36
N TYR A 152 -14.97 13.13 -0.55
CA TYR A 152 -14.56 12.45 -1.78
C TYR A 152 -14.31 10.95 -1.57
N ALA A 153 -14.69 10.16 -2.58
CA ALA A 153 -14.38 8.74 -2.70
C ALA A 153 -13.31 8.50 -3.77
N VAL A 154 -12.66 7.34 -3.70
CA VAL A 154 -11.66 6.92 -4.70
C VAL A 154 -12.24 6.86 -6.11
N ASP A 155 -13.53 6.52 -6.23
CA ASP A 155 -14.25 6.47 -7.50
C ASP A 155 -14.54 7.86 -8.08
N ASP A 156 -14.33 8.94 -7.32
CA ASP A 156 -14.47 10.31 -7.81
C ASP A 156 -13.24 10.79 -8.58
N ILE A 157 -12.14 10.03 -8.56
CA ILE A 157 -10.92 10.35 -9.29
C ILE A 157 -11.17 10.14 -10.79
N ALA A 158 -10.91 11.18 -11.58
CA ALA A 158 -11.01 11.12 -13.03
C ALA A 158 -9.65 10.83 -13.69
N GLU A 159 -8.59 11.49 -13.25
CA GLU A 159 -7.23 11.32 -13.80
C GLU A 159 -6.14 11.70 -12.78
N ILE A 160 -4.95 11.12 -12.98
CA ILE A 160 -3.74 11.49 -12.24
C ILE A 160 -2.88 12.44 -13.07
N ILE A 161 -2.48 13.55 -12.44
CA ILE A 161 -1.55 14.54 -12.98
C ILE A 161 -0.22 14.37 -12.25
N ASN A 162 0.72 13.71 -12.91
CA ASN A 162 2.05 13.46 -12.36
C ASN A 162 2.89 14.75 -12.30
N HIS A 163 3.89 14.76 -11.44
CA HIS A 163 4.86 15.86 -11.33
C HIS A 163 4.18 17.19 -10.98
N SER A 164 3.20 17.11 -10.08
CA SER A 164 2.36 18.23 -9.70
C SER A 164 2.00 18.20 -8.21
N TYR A 165 1.60 19.35 -7.69
CA TYR A 165 1.13 19.55 -6.32
C TYR A 165 0.00 20.58 -6.31
N VAL A 166 -0.78 20.58 -5.24
CA VAL A 166 -1.93 21.48 -5.09
C VAL A 166 -1.73 22.35 -3.86
N LEU A 167 -1.79 23.66 -4.05
CA LEU A 167 -1.72 24.63 -2.97
C LEU A 167 -2.99 24.59 -2.12
N ASN A 168 -2.94 25.10 -0.89
CA ASN A 168 -4.12 25.23 -0.03
C ASN A 168 -5.26 26.08 -0.64
N THR A 169 -4.97 26.89 -1.66
CA THR A 169 -5.94 27.64 -2.46
C THR A 169 -6.71 26.78 -3.46
N GLY A 170 -6.31 25.52 -3.65
CA GLY A 170 -6.80 24.63 -4.70
C GLY A 170 -6.09 24.82 -6.05
N GLU A 171 -5.09 25.72 -6.13
CA GLU A 171 -4.33 25.94 -7.36
C GLU A 171 -3.40 24.74 -7.64
N LEU A 172 -3.55 24.16 -8.83
CA LEU A 172 -2.64 23.13 -9.35
C LEU A 172 -1.34 23.78 -9.84
N LYS A 173 -0.21 23.27 -9.36
CA LYS A 173 1.13 23.65 -9.80
C LYS A 173 1.88 22.43 -10.31
N ASN A 174 2.69 22.62 -11.34
CA ASN A 174 3.59 21.60 -11.85
C ASN A 174 5.01 21.85 -11.37
N HIS A 175 5.80 20.80 -11.25
CA HIS A 175 7.23 20.92 -11.02
C HIS A 175 8.04 20.16 -12.07
N LYS A 176 9.33 20.53 -12.17
CA LYS A 176 10.26 19.86 -13.08
C LYS A 176 10.73 18.54 -12.47
N VAL A 177 11.07 17.60 -13.35
CA VAL A 177 11.75 16.35 -13.03
C VAL A 177 13.07 16.33 -13.80
N PRO A 178 14.22 16.06 -13.16
CA PRO A 178 14.41 15.83 -11.72
C PRO A 178 14.15 17.08 -10.88
N PHE A 179 13.65 16.86 -9.67
CA PHE A 179 13.28 17.88 -8.72
C PHE A 179 14.37 18.01 -7.64
N PHE A 180 15.36 18.85 -7.88
CA PHE A 180 16.48 19.04 -6.95
C PHE A 180 16.21 20.10 -5.87
N GLU A 181 15.37 21.09 -6.18
CA GLU A 181 14.97 22.14 -5.26
C GLU A 181 13.45 22.28 -5.26
N ARG A 182 12.85 22.37 -4.07
CA ARG A 182 11.41 22.57 -3.94
C ARG A 182 11.06 24.05 -4.21
N PRO A 183 10.02 24.34 -5.01
CA PRO A 183 9.44 25.65 -5.15
C PRO A 183 9.12 26.24 -3.79
N SER A 184 9.31 27.55 -3.65
CA SER A 184 9.14 28.25 -2.37
C SER A 184 7.71 28.17 -1.81
N ASP A 185 6.72 27.98 -2.68
CA ASP A 185 5.30 27.80 -2.40
C ASP A 185 4.89 26.34 -2.10
N TYR A 186 5.77 25.35 -2.33
CA TYR A 186 5.48 23.94 -2.03
C TYR A 186 5.15 23.70 -0.55
N LYS A 187 5.69 24.52 0.35
CA LYS A 187 5.40 24.47 1.79
C LYS A 187 3.92 24.71 2.12
N ASP A 188 3.19 25.37 1.21
CA ASP A 188 1.78 25.71 1.35
C ASP A 188 0.87 24.67 0.65
N ALA A 189 1.46 23.59 0.12
CA ALA A 189 0.75 22.50 -0.52
C ALA A 189 0.00 21.62 0.49
N ILE A 190 -1.21 21.19 0.12
CA ILE A 190 -1.95 20.17 0.85
C ILE A 190 -1.65 18.82 0.20
N ILE A 191 -1.15 17.87 0.98
CA ILE A 191 -0.70 16.57 0.51
C ILE A 191 -1.41 15.47 1.29
N PHE A 192 -2.29 14.76 0.61
CA PHE A 192 -2.89 13.53 1.12
C PHE A 192 -1.89 12.38 0.99
N ARG A 193 -1.65 11.70 2.11
CA ARG A 193 -0.62 10.67 2.24
C ARG A 193 -1.20 9.26 2.11
N GLU A 194 -0.31 8.32 1.83
CA GLU A 194 -0.54 6.90 2.03
C GLU A 194 -1.07 6.60 3.45
N ARG A 195 -1.89 5.55 3.58
CA ARG A 195 -2.34 5.05 4.89
C ARG A 195 -1.58 3.77 5.26
N PRO A 196 -1.22 3.60 6.55
CA PRO A 196 -0.67 2.32 7.01
C PRO A 196 -1.73 1.23 6.84
N PHE A 197 -1.26 0.02 6.57
CA PHE A 197 -2.13 -1.14 6.37
C PHE A 197 -1.63 -2.35 7.15
N PHE A 198 -2.50 -3.35 7.24
CA PHE A 198 -2.21 -4.68 7.75
C PHE A 198 -2.19 -5.68 6.60
N GLU A 199 -1.44 -6.76 6.77
CA GLU A 199 -1.51 -7.93 5.90
C GLU A 199 -2.30 -9.05 6.56
N CYS A 200 -3.02 -9.81 5.75
CA CYS A 200 -3.67 -11.05 6.14
C CYS A 200 -3.27 -12.13 5.14
N TYR A 201 -2.62 -13.19 5.61
CA TYR A 201 -2.13 -14.27 4.76
C TYR A 201 -3.13 -15.43 4.77
N ILE A 202 -3.54 -15.89 3.59
CA ILE A 202 -4.49 -17.00 3.40
C ILE A 202 -3.90 -17.96 2.35
N ASP A 203 -3.77 -19.24 2.71
CA ASP A 203 -3.09 -20.25 1.87
C ASP A 203 -3.82 -20.55 0.55
N ASP A 204 -5.16 -20.52 0.54
CA ASP A 204 -5.99 -20.87 -0.63
C ASP A 204 -6.44 -19.64 -1.46
N LEU A 205 -5.75 -18.51 -1.30
CA LEU A 205 -6.04 -17.25 -2.00
C LEU A 205 -5.37 -17.16 -3.37
#